data_AF-A0A0E3QIA8-F1
#
_entry.id   AF-A0A0E3QIA8-F1
#
_cell.length_a   1.000
_cell.length_b   1.000
_cell.length_c   1.000
_cell.angle_alpha   90.00
_cell.angle_beta   90.00
_cell.angle_gamma   90.00
#
_symmetry.space_group_name_H-M   'P 1'
#
loop_
_entity.id
_entity.type
_entity.pdbx_description
1 polymer ?
#
loop_
_entity_poly.entity_id
_entity_poly.type
_entity_poly.pdbx_seq_one_letter_code
_entity_poly.pdbx_strand_id
1 'polypeptide(L)'
;MISSVFLIAGHWYLWLMIIIAGVLALLVLWHAKNFAYLCPGCGEVFKVSTLEDFISPNGENKKYLRCPRCGKRAWADILRIKEKTVHKK
;
A
#
# COMPACT_ATOMS: atom_id res chain seq x y z
N MET A 1 39.91 11.88 -16.83
CA MET A 1 38.76 11.08 -17.34
C MET A 1 38.48 9.81 -16.54
N ILE A 2 39.36 9.38 -15.64
CA ILE A 2 39.19 8.13 -14.86
C ILE A 2 38.31 8.36 -13.61
N SER A 3 38.38 9.53 -12.98
CA SER A 3 37.64 9.84 -11.74
C SER A 3 36.11 9.80 -11.87
N SER A 4 35.56 10.16 -13.03
CA SER A 4 34.11 10.12 -13.28
C SER A 4 33.55 8.70 -13.37
N VAL A 5 34.35 7.73 -13.84
CA VAL A 5 33.97 6.31 -13.87
C VAL A 5 33.93 5.72 -12.45
N PHE A 6 34.88 6.11 -11.59
CA PHE A 6 34.89 5.71 -10.18
C PHE A 6 33.73 6.31 -9.37
N LEU A 7 33.28 7.54 -9.69
CA LEU A 7 32.11 8.15 -9.06
C LEU A 7 30.80 7.45 -9.45
N ILE A 8 30.65 7.04 -10.72
CA ILE A 8 29.48 6.28 -11.18
C ILE A 8 29.46 4.87 -10.57
N ALA A 9 30.62 4.20 -10.49
CA ALA A 9 30.77 2.92 -9.80
C ALA A 9 30.52 3.03 -8.28
N GLY A 10 30.87 4.17 -7.68
CA GLY A 10 30.59 4.46 -6.27
C GLY A 10 29.12 4.72 -5.99
N HIS A 11 28.39 5.36 -6.91
CA HIS A 11 27.00 5.79 -6.73
C HIS A 11 25.94 4.84 -7.30
N TRP A 12 26.31 3.61 -7.66
CA TRP A 12 25.37 2.58 -8.11
C TRP A 12 24.24 2.32 -7.09
N TYR A 13 24.50 2.53 -5.79
CA TYR A 13 23.49 2.42 -4.74
C TYR A 13 22.36 3.46 -4.90
N LEU A 14 22.62 4.64 -5.50
CA LEU A 14 21.56 5.62 -5.77
C LEU A 14 20.55 5.08 -6.78
N TRP A 15 21.03 4.39 -7.82
CA TRP A 15 20.17 3.71 -8.79
C TRP A 15 19.36 2.58 -8.16
N LEU A 16 19.99 1.79 -7.28
CA LEU A 16 19.26 0.79 -6.50
C LEU A 16 18.18 1.42 -5.62
N MET A 17 18.49 2.52 -4.92
CA MET A 17 17.51 3.21 -4.08
C MET A 17 16.32 3.73 -4.90
N ILE A 18 16.56 4.25 -6.11
CA ILE A 18 15.48 4.67 -7.03
C ILE A 18 14.60 3.48 -7.43
N ILE A 19 15.21 2.34 -7.79
CA ILE A 19 14.46 1.13 -8.18
C ILE A 19 13.65 0.61 -7.00
N ILE A 20 14.24 0.51 -5.80
CA ILE A 20 13.57 0.04 -4.58
C ILE A 20 12.40 0.97 -4.23
N ALA A 21 12.61 2.29 -4.27
CA ALA A 21 11.56 3.27 -4.01
C ALA A 21 10.42 3.17 -5.02
N GLY A 22 10.74 2.99 -6.32
CA GLY A 22 9.74 2.80 -7.36
C GLY A 22 8.91 1.53 -7.18
N VAL A 23 9.56 0.40 -6.88
CA VAL A 23 8.88 -0.88 -6.61
C VAL A 23 7.99 -0.77 -5.39
N LEU A 24 8.48 -0.16 -4.31
CA LEU A 24 7.68 0.05 -3.09
C LEU A 24 6.45 0.91 -3.39
N ALA A 25 6.60 2.01 -4.13
CA ALA A 25 5.49 2.88 -4.50
C ALA A 25 4.43 2.12 -5.33
N LEU A 26 4.85 1.33 -6.31
CA LEU A 26 3.94 0.51 -7.12
C LEU A 26 3.21 -0.54 -6.27
N LEU A 27 3.91 -1.18 -5.33
CA LEU A 27 3.33 -2.18 -4.44
C LEU A 27 2.23 -1.58 -3.56
N VAL A 28 2.50 -0.43 -2.94
CA VAL A 28 1.53 0.27 -2.08
C VAL A 28 0.33 0.74 -2.89
N LEU A 29 0.55 1.30 -4.09
CA LEU A 29 -0.54 1.70 -4.99
C LEU A 29 -1.42 0.52 -5.40
N TRP A 30 -0.81 -0.61 -5.75
CA TRP A 30 -1.52 -1.83 -6.07
C TRP A 30 -2.32 -2.33 -4.86
N HIS A 31 -1.72 -2.35 -3.67
CA HIS A 31 -2.38 -2.82 -2.45
C HIS A 31 -3.60 -1.96 -2.11
N ALA A 32 -3.46 -0.63 -2.05
CA ALA A 32 -4.56 0.29 -1.78
C ALA A 32 -5.72 0.18 -2.80
N LYS A 33 -5.42 -0.17 -4.07
CA LYS A 33 -6.44 -0.35 -5.11
C LYS A 33 -7.21 -1.67 -4.98
N ASN A 34 -6.54 -2.75 -4.56
CA ASN A 34 -7.05 -4.11 -4.60
C ASN A 34 -7.64 -4.62 -3.28
N PHE A 35 -7.42 -3.90 -2.18
CA PHE A 35 -7.91 -4.29 -0.85
C PHE A 35 -8.89 -3.26 -0.27
N ALA A 36 -9.82 -3.78 0.50
CA ALA A 36 -10.76 -3.04 1.33
C ALA A 36 -10.70 -3.61 2.76
N TYR A 37 -11.36 -2.94 3.69
CA TYR A 37 -11.23 -3.22 5.12
C TYR A 37 -12.59 -3.35 5.76
N LEU A 38 -12.80 -4.44 6.52
CA LEU A 38 -14.02 -4.67 7.28
C LEU A 38 -13.85 -4.12 8.69
N CYS A 39 -14.70 -3.17 9.08
CA CYS A 39 -14.75 -2.69 10.46
C CYS A 39 -15.38 -3.74 11.38
N PRO A 40 -14.70 -4.20 12.44
CA PRO A 40 -15.27 -5.19 13.37
C PRO A 40 -16.38 -4.60 14.26
N GLY A 41 -16.45 -3.27 14.39
CA GLY A 41 -17.43 -2.61 15.27
C GLY A 41 -18.79 -2.38 14.61
N CYS A 42 -18.82 -1.94 13.35
CA CYS A 42 -20.07 -1.59 12.64
C CYS A 42 -20.30 -2.36 11.34
N GLY A 43 -19.36 -3.22 10.93
CA GLY A 43 -19.45 -4.02 9.71
C GLY A 43 -19.26 -3.24 8.41
N GLU A 44 -18.87 -1.97 8.45
CA GLU A 44 -18.58 -1.19 7.24
C GLU A 44 -17.40 -1.78 6.48
N VAL A 45 -17.55 -1.92 5.16
CA VAL A 45 -16.44 -2.26 4.24
C VAL A 45 -15.99 -0.99 3.53
N PHE A 46 -14.77 -0.55 3.81
CA PHE A 46 -14.25 0.71 3.29
C PHE A 46 -12.87 0.55 2.64
N LYS A 47 -12.53 1.46 1.73
CA LYS A 47 -11.18 1.60 1.21
C LYS A 47 -10.46 2.72 1.97
N VAL A 48 -9.13 2.69 1.96
CA VAL A 48 -8.28 3.74 2.52
C VAL A 48 -7.42 4.35 1.42
N SER A 49 -6.90 5.54 1.68
CA SER A 49 -5.96 6.19 0.75
C SER A 49 -4.63 5.43 0.69
N THR A 50 -3.87 5.57 -0.39
CA THR A 50 -2.53 4.97 -0.54
C THR A 50 -1.59 5.34 0.60
N LEU A 51 -1.62 6.59 1.05
CA LEU A 51 -0.79 7.05 2.18
C LEU A 51 -1.23 6.40 3.48
N GLU A 52 -2.53 6.36 3.75
CA GLU A 52 -3.07 5.70 4.94
C GLU A 52 -2.78 4.20 4.93
N ASP A 53 -2.86 3.56 3.77
CA ASP A 53 -2.43 2.17 3.58
C ASP A 53 -0.94 2.00 3.88
N PHE A 54 -0.07 2.92 3.47
CA PHE A 54 1.36 2.79 3.71
C PHE A 54 1.75 2.98 5.18
N ILE A 55 1.18 3.98 5.84
CA ILE A 55 1.62 4.38 7.19
C ILE A 55 0.91 3.64 8.33
N SER A 56 -0.23 3.00 8.05
CA SER A 56 -1.02 2.37 9.11
C SER A 56 -0.38 1.07 9.58
N PRO A 57 -0.41 0.78 10.90
CA PRO A 57 0.14 -0.46 11.44
C PRO A 57 -0.46 -1.70 10.78
N ASN A 58 0.41 -2.56 10.26
CA ASN A 58 0.06 -3.80 9.60
C ASN A 58 0.11 -4.97 10.60
N GLY A 59 -0.91 -5.83 10.59
CA GLY A 59 -0.97 -7.04 11.39
C GLY A 59 -1.24 -8.26 10.51
N GLU A 60 -1.42 -9.43 11.13
CA GLU A 60 -1.73 -10.68 10.42
C GLU A 60 -3.12 -10.61 9.78
N ASN A 61 -3.19 -10.37 8.47
CA ASN A 61 -4.42 -10.19 7.70
C ASN A 61 -5.35 -9.07 8.22
N LYS A 62 -4.81 -8.15 9.02
CA LYS A 62 -5.54 -7.03 9.61
C LYS A 62 -4.73 -5.76 9.54
N LYS A 63 -5.42 -4.62 9.62
CA LYS A 63 -4.78 -3.31 9.65
C LYS A 63 -5.45 -2.40 10.66
N TYR A 64 -4.65 -1.64 11.40
CA TYR A 64 -5.19 -0.74 12.41
C TYR A 64 -5.63 0.58 11.76
N LEU A 65 -6.94 0.73 11.57
CA LEU A 65 -7.53 1.80 10.76
C LEU A 65 -8.67 2.50 11.51
N ARG A 66 -8.91 3.76 11.15
CA ARG A 66 -10.09 4.49 11.60
C ARG A 66 -11.25 4.20 10.65
N CYS A 67 -12.36 3.68 11.18
CA CYS A 67 -13.55 3.48 10.37
C CYS A 67 -14.18 4.84 10.00
N PRO A 68 -14.50 5.11 8.72
CA PRO A 68 -15.15 6.35 8.31
C PRO A 68 -16.61 6.45 8.77
N ARG A 69 -17.28 5.31 8.98
CA ARG A 69 -18.68 5.27 9.44
C ARG A 69 -18.81 5.52 10.95
N CYS A 70 -18.10 4.74 11.78
CA CYS A 70 -18.26 4.82 13.24
C CYS A 70 -17.17 5.66 13.94
N GLY A 71 -16.14 6.11 13.21
CA GLY A 71 -15.08 6.97 13.71
C GLY A 71 -14.05 6.30 14.64
N LYS A 72 -14.29 5.06 15.08
CA LYS A 72 -13.41 4.30 15.98
C LYS A 72 -12.21 3.71 15.24
N ARG A 73 -11.05 3.66 15.91
CA ARG A 73 -9.88 2.92 15.44
C ARG A 73 -9.93 1.48 15.95
N ALA A 74 -9.71 0.52 15.05
CA ALA A 74 -9.69 -0.90 15.37
C ALA A 74 -8.85 -1.67 14.35
N TRP A 75 -8.49 -2.90 14.69
CA TRP A 75 -7.93 -3.86 13.75
C TRP A 75 -9.02 -4.33 12.78
N ALA A 76 -9.01 -3.77 11.57
CA ALA A 76 -9.94 -4.11 10.50
C ALA A 76 -9.40 -5.28 9.68
N ASP A 77 -10.27 -6.22 9.31
CA ASP A 77 -9.89 -7.38 8.49
C ASP A 77 -9.68 -6.97 7.04
N ILE A 78 -8.61 -7.47 6.44
CA ILE A 78 -8.26 -7.19 5.04
C ILE A 78 -9.15 -8.04 4.13
N LEU A 79 -9.86 -7.39 3.23
CA LEU A 79 -10.71 -8.02 2.22
C LEU A 79 -10.16 -7.73 0.83
N ARG A 80 -9.93 -8.77 0.03
CA ARG A 80 -9.58 -8.60 -1.38
C ARG A 80 -10.83 -8.21 -2.16
N ILE A 81 -10.77 -7.08 -2.86
CA ILE A 81 -11.85 -6.65 -3.74
C ILE A 81 -11.86 -7.63 -4.91
N LYS A 82 -12.92 -8.44 -5.02
CA LYS A 82 -13.16 -9.19 -6.25
C LYS A 82 -13.53 -8.17 -7.32
N GLU A 83 -12.70 -8.08 -8.36
CA GLU A 83 -13.04 -7.33 -9.56
C GLU A 83 -14.29 -7.98 -10.16
N LYS A 84 -15.47 -7.40 -9.91
CA LYS A 84 -16.71 -7.85 -10.53
C LYS A 84 -16.60 -7.53 -12.03
N THR A 85 -16.17 -8.52 -12.80
CA THR A 85 -16.45 -8.72 -14.23
C THR A 85 -16.54 -7.42 -15.06
N VAL A 86 -15.40 -6.99 -15.62
CA VAL A 86 -15.34 -6.16 -16.84
C VAL A 86 -15.69 -7.02 -18.06
N HIS A 87 -16.84 -7.68 -17.99
CA HIS A 87 -17.55 -8.23 -19.14
C HIS A 87 -19.00 -7.77 -18.98
N LYS A 88 -19.20 -6.47 -19.14
CA LYS A 88 -20.53 -5.89 -19.35
C LYS A 88 -20.64 -5.57 -20.84
N LYS A 89 -21.22 -6.55 -21.55
CA LYS A 89 -21.92 -6.55 -22.83
C LYS A 89 -21.31 -5.78 -24.01
#